data_AF-A0A3P7JC70-F1
#
_entry.id   AF-A0A3P7JC70-F1
#
_cell.length_a   1.000
_cell.length_b   1.000
_cell.length_c   1.000
_cell.angle_alpha   90.00
_cell.angle_beta   90.00
_cell.angle_gamma   90.00
#
_symmetry.space_group_name_H-M   'P 1'
#
loop_
_entity.id
_entity.type
_entity.pdbx_description
1 polymer ?
#
loop_
_entity_poly.entity_id
_entity_poly.type
_entity_poly.pdbx_seq_one_letter_code
_entity_poly.pdbx_strand_id
1 'polypeptide(L)'
;MSENYTTARYRMLLISAIRKDINLRTRVLMSENYTTARYRMLLISAIRKDISDEFKQLLELQMKIKFGEYDDAINYLNEVMRDNRDFIYKVIEMVADDYTQRGVENMEGFGCFFQHYEMDQGVALFKKAADSNPAKASPILLAFLAMRPQAFNAISGFLMETLRKSTEPPHGLVSFGNSLLTMNFGNLMPDDILFVCDSILRSAFRDSLGNVAGDNKDSRKRYDRNANKFISLTYPFFAAVSAKLGLPIFGAKLVL
;
A
#
# COMPACT_ATOMS: atom_id res chain seq x y z
N MET A 1 -44.64 -3.31 -2.03
CA MET A 1 -43.61 -2.34 -1.56
C MET A 1 -42.16 -2.74 -1.90
N SER A 2 -41.89 -3.91 -2.51
CA SER A 2 -40.51 -4.34 -2.82
C SER A 2 -39.95 -3.81 -4.15
N GLU A 3 -40.78 -3.56 -5.18
CA GLU A 3 -40.32 -3.15 -6.52
C GLU A 3 -39.65 -1.76 -6.57
N ASN A 4 -40.07 -0.83 -5.71
CA ASN A 4 -39.51 0.52 -5.69
C ASN A 4 -38.09 0.57 -5.11
N TYR A 5 -37.74 -0.35 -4.21
CA TYR A 5 -36.42 -0.36 -3.56
C TYR A 5 -35.34 -0.90 -4.50
N THR A 6 -35.64 -1.99 -5.23
CA THR A 6 -34.76 -2.56 -6.25
C THR A 6 -34.51 -1.56 -7.37
N THR A 7 -35.56 -0.91 -7.86
CA THR A 7 -35.48 0.08 -8.94
C THR A 7 -34.66 1.32 -8.54
N ALA A 8 -34.82 1.80 -7.30
CA ALA A 8 -34.00 2.89 -6.76
C ALA A 8 -32.51 2.50 -6.62
N ARG A 9 -32.22 1.25 -6.21
CA ARG A 9 -30.85 0.72 -6.11
C ARG A 9 -30.18 0.62 -7.48
N TYR A 10 -30.91 0.16 -8.50
CA TYR A 10 -30.43 0.13 -9.89
C TYR A 10 -30.20 1.52 -10.47
N ARG A 11 -31.10 2.49 -10.21
CA ARG A 11 -30.92 3.89 -10.65
C ARG A 11 -29.72 4.56 -9.98
N MET A 12 -29.50 4.33 -8.68
CA MET A 12 -28.28 4.80 -8.01
C MET A 12 -27.02 4.17 -8.58
N LEU A 13 -27.03 2.88 -8.89
CA LEU A 13 -25.92 2.20 -9.57
C LEU A 13 -25.61 2.82 -10.94
N LEU A 14 -26.65 3.11 -11.74
CA LEU A 14 -26.53 3.77 -13.05
C LEU A 14 -25.94 5.19 -12.93
N ILE A 15 -26.49 6.02 -12.04
CA ILE A 15 -26.00 7.38 -11.78
C ILE A 15 -24.55 7.36 -11.26
N SER A 16 -24.20 6.34 -10.48
CA SER A 16 -22.84 6.15 -9.99
C SER A 16 -21.88 5.81 -11.14
N ALA A 17 -22.21 4.89 -12.06
CA ALA A 17 -21.33 4.46 -13.15
C ALA A 17 -20.90 5.60 -14.11
N ILE A 18 -21.65 6.69 -14.15
CA ILE A 18 -21.45 7.84 -15.02
C ILE A 18 -20.37 8.83 -14.50
N ARG A 19 -19.97 8.78 -13.21
CA ARG A 19 -18.93 9.68 -12.65
C ARG A 19 -17.50 9.11 -12.78
N LYS A 20 -16.56 9.95 -13.23
CA LYS A 20 -15.11 9.75 -13.52
C LYS A 20 -14.38 8.61 -12.76
N ASP A 21 -13.48 7.93 -13.47
CA ASP A 21 -12.88 6.59 -13.22
C ASP A 21 -12.34 6.28 -11.82
N ILE A 22 -11.73 7.24 -11.13
CA ILE A 22 -11.16 7.03 -9.78
C ILE A 22 -12.25 6.67 -8.75
N ASN A 23 -13.52 6.98 -9.02
CA ASN A 23 -14.64 6.63 -8.13
C ASN A 23 -15.16 5.18 -8.34
N LEU A 24 -14.85 4.52 -9.46
CA LEU A 24 -15.42 3.22 -9.78
C LEU A 24 -14.78 2.09 -8.97
N ARG A 25 -13.44 2.05 -8.93
CA ARG A 25 -12.68 1.06 -8.14
C ARG A 25 -13.11 1.06 -6.68
N THR A 26 -13.08 2.21 -6.03
CA THR A 26 -13.47 2.36 -4.63
C THR A 26 -14.91 1.89 -4.38
N ARG A 27 -15.86 2.24 -5.26
CA ARG A 27 -17.27 1.83 -5.09
C ARG A 27 -17.51 0.34 -5.22
N VAL A 28 -16.82 -0.30 -6.15
CA VAL A 28 -16.91 -1.76 -6.32
C VAL A 28 -16.30 -2.43 -5.09
N LEU A 29 -15.12 -1.97 -4.65
CA LEU A 29 -14.47 -2.52 -3.47
C LEU A 29 -15.25 -2.26 -2.18
N MET A 30 -16.00 -1.17 -2.04
CA MET A 30 -16.86 -0.91 -0.86
C MET A 30 -18.14 -1.77 -0.80
N SER A 31 -18.28 -2.79 -1.65
CA SER A 31 -19.38 -3.74 -1.56
C SER A 31 -19.26 -4.64 -0.33
N GLU A 32 -20.39 -5.15 0.15
CA GLU A 32 -20.47 -6.00 1.36
C GLU A 32 -19.91 -7.40 1.15
N ASN A 33 -19.97 -7.91 -0.08
CA ASN A 33 -19.47 -9.24 -0.46
C ASN A 33 -19.06 -9.28 -1.93
N TYR A 34 -18.32 -10.32 -2.29
CA TYR A 34 -17.78 -10.55 -3.64
C TYR A 34 -18.88 -10.60 -4.71
N THR A 35 -19.96 -11.33 -4.47
CA THR A 35 -21.10 -11.44 -5.40
C THR A 35 -21.66 -10.07 -5.78
N THR A 36 -21.86 -9.20 -4.78
CA THR A 36 -22.35 -7.83 -5.00
C THR A 36 -21.34 -6.99 -5.76
N ALA A 37 -20.06 -7.08 -5.42
CA ALA A 37 -18.99 -6.38 -6.14
C ALA A 37 -18.94 -6.79 -7.62
N ARG A 38 -19.06 -8.09 -7.90
CA ARG A 38 -19.06 -8.65 -9.26
C ARG A 38 -20.25 -8.18 -10.08
N TYR A 39 -21.46 -8.20 -9.52
CA TYR A 39 -22.62 -7.63 -10.21
C TYR A 39 -22.45 -6.14 -10.51
N ARG A 40 -21.85 -5.36 -9.59
CA ARG A 40 -21.54 -3.95 -9.85
C ARG A 40 -20.55 -3.79 -10.99
N MET A 41 -19.48 -4.58 -11.01
CA MET A 41 -18.47 -4.53 -12.09
C MET A 41 -19.09 -4.89 -13.45
N LEU A 42 -19.93 -5.91 -13.52
CA LEU A 42 -20.64 -6.31 -14.74
C LEU A 42 -21.56 -5.20 -15.26
N LEU A 43 -22.35 -4.57 -14.36
CA LEU A 43 -23.21 -3.44 -14.70
C LEU A 43 -22.39 -2.24 -15.21
N ILE A 44 -21.30 -1.90 -14.51
CA ILE A 44 -20.39 -0.83 -14.94
C ILE A 44 -19.82 -1.14 -16.32
N SER A 45 -19.39 -2.38 -16.57
CA SER A 45 -18.83 -2.81 -17.87
C SER A 45 -19.87 -2.83 -19.00
N ALA A 46 -21.15 -3.03 -18.66
CA ALA A 46 -22.24 -2.95 -19.63
C ALA A 46 -22.50 -1.48 -20.05
N ILE A 47 -22.37 -0.53 -19.13
CA ILE A 47 -22.69 0.89 -19.33
C ILE A 47 -21.49 1.68 -19.87
N ARG A 48 -20.29 1.45 -19.33
CA ARG A 48 -19.04 2.17 -19.64
C ARG A 48 -18.15 1.31 -20.52
N LYS A 49 -18.36 1.41 -21.84
CA LYS A 49 -17.59 0.67 -22.86
C LYS A 49 -16.15 1.18 -23.03
N ASP A 50 -15.86 2.36 -22.50
CA ASP A 50 -14.55 3.00 -22.51
C ASP A 50 -13.57 2.43 -21.45
N ILE A 51 -14.06 1.63 -20.50
CA ILE A 51 -13.22 1.00 -19.48
C ILE A 51 -12.41 -0.13 -20.13
N SER A 52 -11.09 -0.05 -20.03
CA SER A 52 -10.17 -1.05 -20.55
C SER A 52 -10.36 -2.41 -19.88
N ASP A 53 -10.08 -3.48 -20.61
CA ASP A 53 -10.11 -4.83 -20.04
C ASP A 53 -9.02 -5.02 -18.97
N GLU A 54 -7.86 -4.37 -19.12
CA GLU A 54 -6.81 -4.31 -18.10
C GLU A 54 -7.36 -3.79 -16.75
N PHE A 55 -8.14 -2.69 -16.78
CA PHE A 55 -8.72 -2.16 -15.55
C PHE A 55 -9.69 -3.14 -14.90
N LYS A 56 -10.51 -3.83 -15.71
CA LYS A 56 -11.48 -4.84 -15.20
C LYS A 56 -10.74 -6.03 -14.60
N GLN A 57 -9.70 -6.53 -15.27
CA GLN A 57 -8.88 -7.64 -14.80
C GLN A 57 -8.20 -7.31 -13.48
N LEU A 58 -7.59 -6.13 -13.35
CA LEU A 58 -6.98 -5.68 -12.10
C LEU A 58 -8.03 -5.51 -10.98
N LEU A 59 -9.19 -4.93 -11.29
CA LEU A 59 -10.27 -4.77 -10.30
C LEU A 59 -10.81 -6.12 -9.81
N GLU A 60 -10.97 -7.09 -10.70
CA GLU A 60 -11.40 -8.44 -10.37
C GLU A 60 -10.40 -9.11 -9.40
N LEU A 61 -9.09 -9.00 -9.67
CA LEU A 61 -8.05 -9.47 -8.75
C LEU A 61 -8.14 -8.79 -7.38
N GLN A 62 -8.27 -7.46 -7.32
CA GLN A 62 -8.41 -6.75 -6.03
C GLN A 62 -9.65 -7.17 -5.25
N MET A 63 -10.77 -7.41 -5.94
CA MET A 63 -11.99 -7.91 -5.31
C MET A 63 -11.76 -9.28 -4.70
N LYS A 64 -11.17 -10.22 -5.47
CA LYS A 64 -10.91 -11.57 -4.97
C LYS A 64 -10.01 -11.56 -3.74
N ILE A 65 -8.93 -10.75 -3.73
CA ILE A 65 -8.10 -10.55 -2.53
C ILE A 65 -8.90 -9.98 -1.37
N LYS A 66 -9.65 -8.90 -1.60
CA LYS A 66 -10.44 -8.23 -0.56
C LYS A 66 -11.44 -9.17 0.13
N PHE A 67 -12.05 -10.08 -0.61
CA PHE A 67 -13.07 -10.98 -0.11
C PHE A 67 -12.55 -12.39 0.23
N GLY A 68 -11.22 -12.59 0.22
CA GLY A 68 -10.60 -13.86 0.64
C GLY A 68 -10.67 -15.00 -0.37
N GLU A 69 -10.98 -14.71 -1.64
CA GLU A 69 -11.12 -15.68 -2.74
C GLU A 69 -9.74 -15.97 -3.38
N TYR A 70 -8.76 -16.42 -2.59
CA TYR A 70 -7.35 -16.47 -3.00
C TYR A 70 -7.04 -17.48 -4.12
N ASP A 71 -7.54 -18.72 -4.02
CA ASP A 71 -7.31 -19.76 -5.03
C ASP A 71 -7.87 -19.33 -6.39
N ASP A 72 -9.06 -18.74 -6.33
CA ASP A 72 -9.78 -18.12 -7.43
C ASP A 72 -9.01 -16.95 -8.05
N ALA A 73 -8.30 -16.17 -7.23
CA ALA A 73 -7.47 -15.06 -7.68
C ALA A 73 -6.23 -15.56 -8.44
N ILE A 74 -5.60 -16.63 -7.94
CA ILE A 74 -4.45 -17.28 -8.59
C ILE A 74 -4.86 -17.87 -9.94
N ASN A 75 -5.98 -18.61 -9.98
CA ASN A 75 -6.48 -19.20 -11.22
C ASN A 75 -6.78 -18.13 -12.27
N TYR A 76 -7.47 -17.06 -11.87
CA TYR A 76 -7.77 -15.94 -12.76
C TYR A 76 -6.51 -15.23 -13.26
N LEU A 77 -5.53 -14.97 -12.39
CA LEU A 77 -4.25 -14.37 -12.79
C LEU A 77 -3.53 -15.25 -13.82
N ASN A 78 -3.48 -16.56 -13.59
CA ASN A 78 -2.84 -17.52 -14.49
C ASN A 78 -3.51 -17.54 -15.86
N GLU A 79 -4.84 -17.45 -15.92
CA GLU A 79 -5.58 -17.34 -17.19
C GLU A 79 -5.19 -16.06 -17.95
N VAL A 80 -5.18 -14.90 -17.29
CA VAL A 80 -4.80 -13.63 -17.92
C VAL A 80 -3.34 -13.65 -18.39
N MET A 81 -2.44 -14.25 -17.59
CA MET A 81 -1.01 -14.33 -17.92
C MET A 81 -0.69 -15.29 -19.08
N ARG A 82 -1.59 -16.21 -19.45
CA ARG A 82 -1.42 -17.03 -20.66
C ARG A 82 -1.40 -16.18 -21.91
N ASP A 83 -2.26 -15.17 -21.97
CA ASP A 83 -2.41 -14.27 -23.11
C ASP A 83 -1.49 -13.04 -23.01
N ASN A 84 -1.19 -12.60 -21.78
CA ASN A 84 -0.32 -11.45 -21.52
C ASN A 84 0.62 -11.70 -20.34
N ARG A 85 1.83 -12.20 -20.62
CA ARG A 85 2.83 -12.49 -19.59
C ARG A 85 3.28 -11.27 -18.79
N ASP A 86 3.27 -10.08 -19.40
CA ASP A 86 3.70 -8.84 -18.76
C ASP A 86 2.62 -8.25 -17.83
N PHE A 87 1.41 -8.83 -17.82
CA PHE A 87 0.34 -8.42 -16.91
C PHE A 87 0.75 -8.48 -15.43
N ILE A 88 1.72 -9.35 -15.07
CA ILE A 88 2.26 -9.41 -13.72
C ILE A 88 2.85 -8.07 -13.24
N TYR A 89 3.45 -7.27 -14.13
CA TYR A 89 3.97 -5.95 -13.75
C TYR A 89 2.83 -4.97 -13.43
N LYS A 90 1.68 -5.11 -14.11
CA LYS A 90 0.46 -4.34 -13.78
C LYS A 90 -0.12 -4.73 -12.44
N VAL A 91 -0.06 -6.03 -12.10
CA VAL A 91 -0.43 -6.51 -10.75
C VAL A 91 0.51 -5.91 -9.70
N ILE A 92 1.82 -5.90 -9.93
CA ILE A 92 2.79 -5.29 -9.01
C ILE A 92 2.51 -3.79 -8.81
N GLU A 93 2.25 -3.04 -9.89
CA GLU A 93 1.87 -1.62 -9.79
C GLU A 93 0.57 -1.41 -9.02
N MET A 94 -0.42 -2.27 -9.24
CA MET A 94 -1.69 -2.23 -8.52
C MET A 94 -1.51 -2.52 -7.01
N VAL A 95 -0.65 -3.48 -6.66
CA VAL A 95 -0.30 -3.77 -5.26
C VAL A 95 0.41 -2.58 -4.63
N ALA A 96 1.34 -1.95 -5.35
CA ALA A 96 2.03 -0.74 -4.89
C ALA A 96 1.07 0.46 -4.69
N ASP A 97 0.05 0.59 -5.53
CA ASP A 97 -0.99 1.60 -5.36
C ASP A 97 -1.84 1.33 -4.11
N ASP A 98 -2.20 0.07 -3.84
CA ASP A 98 -2.95 -0.29 -2.64
C ASP A 98 -2.10 -0.09 -1.37
N TYR A 99 -0.81 -0.42 -1.43
CA TYR A 99 0.17 -0.11 -0.38
C TYR A 99 0.29 1.38 -0.10
N THR A 100 0.33 2.21 -1.15
CA THR A 100 0.39 3.66 -0.99
C THR A 100 -0.86 4.21 -0.31
N GLN A 101 -2.03 3.60 -0.53
CA GLN A 101 -3.29 4.05 0.05
C GLN A 101 -3.53 3.56 1.48
N ARG A 102 -3.11 2.34 1.80
CA ARG A 102 -3.49 1.64 3.05
C ARG A 102 -2.30 1.17 3.89
N GLY A 103 -1.08 1.34 3.39
CA GLY A 103 0.13 0.81 4.01
C GLY A 103 0.15 -0.71 3.98
N VAL A 104 0.52 -1.32 5.11
CA VAL A 104 0.70 -2.78 5.24
C VAL A 104 -0.63 -3.53 5.36
N GLU A 105 -1.73 -2.82 5.60
CA GLU A 105 -3.05 -3.44 5.77
C GLU A 105 -3.44 -4.23 4.51
N ASN A 106 -3.80 -5.50 4.68
CA ASN A 106 -4.20 -6.44 3.62
C ASN A 106 -3.10 -6.81 2.60
N MET A 107 -1.84 -6.40 2.81
CA MET A 107 -0.74 -6.76 1.91
C MET A 107 -0.51 -8.27 1.86
N GLU A 108 -0.64 -8.97 2.99
CA GLU A 108 -0.46 -10.43 3.05
C GLU A 108 -1.33 -11.19 2.03
N GLY A 109 -2.57 -10.74 1.81
CA GLY A 109 -3.48 -11.36 0.84
C GLY A 109 -2.94 -11.31 -0.59
N PHE A 110 -2.30 -10.20 -0.99
CA PHE A 110 -1.66 -10.08 -2.30
C PHE A 110 -0.46 -11.03 -2.47
N GLY A 111 0.09 -11.56 -1.37
CA GLY A 111 1.18 -12.52 -1.40
C GLY A 111 0.85 -13.78 -2.20
N CYS A 112 -0.44 -14.16 -2.31
CA CYS A 112 -0.89 -15.34 -3.06
C CYS A 112 -0.48 -15.31 -4.54
N PHE A 113 -0.47 -14.13 -5.17
CA PHE A 113 -0.07 -13.96 -6.57
C PHE A 113 1.37 -14.31 -6.84
N PHE A 114 2.21 -14.24 -5.81
CA PHE A 114 3.64 -14.42 -5.94
C PHE A 114 4.13 -15.73 -5.34
N GLN A 115 3.27 -16.55 -4.73
CA GLN A 115 3.63 -17.77 -4.00
C GLN A 115 4.50 -18.75 -4.82
N HIS A 116 4.25 -18.88 -6.12
CA HIS A 116 5.02 -19.77 -7.00
C HIS A 116 6.42 -19.28 -7.37
N TYR A 117 6.73 -18.01 -7.13
CA TYR A 117 8.07 -17.49 -7.34
C TYR A 117 8.94 -17.84 -6.13
N GLU A 118 10.07 -18.50 -6.38
CA GLU A 118 11.13 -18.62 -5.38
C GLU A 118 11.62 -17.24 -4.94
N MET A 119 12.34 -17.15 -3.81
CA MET A 119 12.74 -15.86 -3.23
C MET A 119 13.54 -15.02 -4.23
N ASP A 120 14.55 -15.60 -4.88
CA ASP A 120 15.41 -14.89 -5.83
C ASP A 120 14.65 -14.45 -7.09
N GLN A 121 13.70 -15.27 -7.54
CA GLN A 121 12.84 -14.93 -8.67
C GLN A 121 11.90 -13.76 -8.31
N GLY A 122 11.31 -13.79 -7.12
CA GLY A 122 10.49 -12.68 -6.61
C GLY A 122 11.30 -11.39 -6.47
N VAL A 123 12.50 -11.47 -5.90
CA VAL A 123 13.42 -10.33 -5.79
C VAL A 123 13.74 -9.74 -7.16
N ALA A 124 14.10 -10.57 -8.14
CA ALA A 124 14.40 -10.12 -9.50
C ALA A 124 13.19 -9.47 -10.18
N LEU A 125 12.01 -10.06 -10.02
CA LEU A 125 10.75 -9.56 -10.58
C LEU A 125 10.40 -8.18 -10.04
N PHE A 126 10.46 -8.00 -8.71
CA PHE A 126 10.12 -6.72 -8.08
C PHE A 126 11.18 -5.64 -8.30
N LYS A 127 12.47 -5.98 -8.35
CA LYS A 127 13.52 -5.02 -8.76
C LYS A 127 13.28 -4.52 -10.18
N LYS A 128 13.02 -5.44 -11.12
CA LYS A 128 12.71 -5.07 -12.51
C LYS A 128 11.46 -4.20 -12.62
N ALA A 129 10.42 -4.50 -11.84
CA ALA A 129 9.22 -3.66 -11.79
C ALA A 129 9.51 -2.24 -11.27
N ALA A 130 10.33 -2.13 -10.21
CA ALA A 130 10.75 -0.85 -9.65
C ALA A 130 11.63 -0.06 -10.63
N ASP A 131 12.58 -0.70 -11.31
CA ASP A 131 13.41 -0.07 -12.35
C ASP A 131 12.57 0.45 -13.52
N SER A 132 11.55 -0.30 -13.91
CA SER A 132 10.66 0.05 -15.01
C SER A 132 9.69 1.19 -14.66
N ASN A 133 9.48 1.46 -13.37
CA ASN A 133 8.61 2.54 -12.88
C ASN A 133 9.25 3.28 -11.70
N PRO A 134 10.23 4.18 -11.96
CA PRO A 134 10.94 4.90 -10.90
C PRO A 134 10.04 5.72 -9.97
N ALA A 135 8.92 6.23 -10.47
CA ALA A 135 7.96 6.99 -9.68
C ALA A 135 7.25 6.14 -8.62
N LYS A 136 7.12 4.83 -8.85
CA LYS A 136 6.52 3.85 -7.92
C LYS A 136 7.53 2.89 -7.33
N ALA A 137 8.83 3.07 -7.58
CA ALA A 137 9.87 2.13 -7.16
C ALA A 137 9.86 1.89 -5.65
N SER A 138 9.78 2.94 -4.82
CA SER A 138 9.74 2.79 -3.36
C SER A 138 8.46 2.05 -2.89
N PRO A 139 7.24 2.45 -3.29
CA PRO A 139 6.02 1.67 -3.00
C PRO A 139 6.09 0.19 -3.44
N ILE A 140 6.63 -0.10 -4.62
CA ILE A 140 6.76 -1.47 -5.15
C ILE A 140 7.60 -2.34 -4.22
N LEU A 141 8.78 -1.85 -3.84
CA LEU A 141 9.71 -2.59 -2.98
C LEU A 141 9.18 -2.75 -1.55
N LEU A 142 8.52 -1.72 -1.03
CA LEU A 142 7.92 -1.77 0.30
C LEU A 142 6.71 -2.71 0.36
N ALA A 143 5.88 -2.74 -0.67
CA ALA A 143 4.79 -3.70 -0.78
C ALA A 143 5.32 -5.14 -0.88
N PHE A 144 6.42 -5.35 -1.61
CA PHE A 144 7.09 -6.65 -1.65
C PHE A 144 7.54 -7.12 -0.27
N LEU A 145 8.15 -6.24 0.53
CA LEU A 145 8.55 -6.56 1.90
C LEU A 145 7.36 -6.81 2.83
N ALA A 146 6.26 -6.09 2.64
CA ALA A 146 5.04 -6.31 3.39
C ALA A 146 4.45 -7.71 3.11
N MET A 147 4.57 -8.20 1.86
CA MET A 147 4.15 -9.55 1.48
C MET A 147 5.18 -10.63 1.86
N ARG A 148 6.47 -10.32 1.74
CA ARG A 148 7.60 -11.26 1.93
C ARG A 148 8.71 -10.61 2.77
N PRO A 149 8.54 -10.56 4.11
CA PRO A 149 9.52 -9.97 5.02
C PRO A 149 10.93 -10.56 4.87
N GLN A 150 11.04 -11.83 4.47
CA GLN A 150 12.30 -12.55 4.32
C GLN A 150 13.19 -12.00 3.18
N ALA A 151 12.61 -11.25 2.23
CA ALA A 151 13.34 -10.64 1.12
C ALA A 151 14.22 -9.45 1.54
N PHE A 152 14.12 -9.00 2.80
CA PHE A 152 14.76 -7.78 3.29
C PHE A 152 16.24 -7.67 2.92
N ASN A 153 17.05 -8.67 3.24
CA ASN A 153 18.50 -8.63 2.97
C ASN A 153 18.83 -8.54 1.47
N ALA A 154 17.97 -9.07 0.60
CA ALA A 154 18.19 -9.10 -0.84
C ALA A 154 17.82 -7.78 -1.54
N ILE A 155 16.94 -6.98 -0.93
CA ILE A 155 16.45 -5.74 -1.53
C ILE A 155 16.78 -4.48 -0.72
N SER A 156 17.26 -4.59 0.52
CA SER A 156 17.50 -3.45 1.42
C SER A 156 18.42 -2.41 0.80
N GLY A 157 19.56 -2.81 0.21
CA GLY A 157 20.48 -1.87 -0.44
C GLY A 157 19.83 -1.12 -1.62
N PHE A 158 19.09 -1.84 -2.46
CA PHE A 158 18.36 -1.26 -3.60
C PHE A 158 17.21 -0.35 -3.14
N LEU A 159 16.49 -0.75 -2.10
CA LEU A 159 15.45 0.06 -1.46
C LEU A 159 16.03 1.35 -0.87
N MET A 160 17.18 1.30 -0.17
CA MET A 160 17.83 2.49 0.38
C MET A 160 18.26 3.46 -0.72
N GLU A 161 18.84 2.95 -1.80
CA GLU A 161 19.19 3.76 -2.96
C GLU A 161 17.95 4.41 -3.60
N THR A 162 16.86 3.66 -3.70
CA THR A 162 15.59 4.14 -4.28
C THR A 162 14.97 5.22 -3.40
N LEU A 163 14.90 5.00 -2.08
CA LEU A 163 14.37 5.96 -1.14
C LEU A 163 15.19 7.26 -1.12
N ARG A 164 16.53 7.18 -1.20
CA ARG A 164 17.42 8.36 -1.29
C ARG A 164 17.11 9.24 -2.51
N LYS A 165 16.69 8.64 -3.61
CA LYS A 165 16.30 9.34 -4.84
C LYS A 165 14.85 9.84 -4.79
N SER A 166 14.04 9.35 -3.84
CA SER A 166 12.62 9.68 -3.74
C SER A 166 12.43 11.05 -3.12
N THR A 167 11.84 11.97 -3.87
CA THR A 167 11.47 13.31 -3.38
C THR A 167 10.30 13.27 -2.40
N GLU A 168 9.49 12.22 -2.47
CA GLU A 168 8.34 12.02 -1.61
C GLU A 168 8.46 10.67 -0.86
N PRO A 169 8.37 10.68 0.48
CA PRO A 169 8.44 9.45 1.24
C PRO A 169 7.11 8.66 1.11
N PRO A 170 7.12 7.40 0.66
CA PRO A 170 5.89 6.62 0.48
C PRO A 170 5.19 6.32 1.80
N HIS A 171 3.86 6.25 1.77
CA HIS A 171 3.07 5.77 2.91
C HIS A 171 3.50 4.34 3.25
N GLY A 172 3.52 4.01 4.55
CA GLY A 172 3.99 2.70 5.03
C GLY A 172 5.48 2.64 5.39
N LEU A 173 6.26 3.70 5.15
CA LEU A 173 7.62 3.84 5.70
C LEU A 173 7.67 3.68 7.23
N VAL A 174 6.62 4.13 7.94
CA VAL A 174 6.46 3.91 9.40
C VAL A 174 6.40 2.43 9.71
N SER A 175 5.55 1.69 9.00
CA SER A 175 5.39 0.25 9.19
C SER A 175 6.65 -0.51 8.77
N PHE A 176 7.32 -0.09 7.70
CA PHE A 176 8.63 -0.60 7.30
C PHE A 176 9.69 -0.35 8.38
N GLY A 177 9.77 0.85 8.95
CA GLY A 177 10.62 1.15 10.09
C GLY A 177 10.32 0.22 11.28
N ASN A 178 9.04 -0.02 11.57
CA ASN A 178 8.65 -0.99 12.59
C ASN A 178 9.02 -2.43 12.23
N SER A 179 9.00 -2.83 10.96
CA SER A 179 9.53 -4.12 10.51
C SER A 179 11.05 -4.20 10.65
N LEU A 180 11.80 -3.09 10.53
CA LEU A 180 13.23 -3.09 10.82
C LEU A 180 13.52 -3.41 12.30
N LEU A 181 12.64 -3.00 13.22
CA LEU A 181 12.74 -3.34 14.65
C LEU A 181 12.66 -4.85 14.87
N THR A 182 11.81 -5.54 14.11
CA THR A 182 11.60 -7.00 14.24
C THR A 182 12.65 -7.82 13.50
N MET A 183 13.28 -7.25 12.46
CA MET A 183 14.28 -7.92 11.62
C MET A 183 15.72 -7.81 12.11
N ASN A 184 15.97 -7.17 13.25
CA ASN A 184 17.30 -6.90 13.80
C ASN A 184 18.14 -6.03 12.85
N PHE A 185 18.27 -4.73 13.17
CA PHE A 185 18.96 -3.67 12.39
C PHE A 185 20.42 -3.95 11.95
N GLY A 186 20.99 -5.11 12.25
CA GLY A 186 22.42 -5.42 12.14
C GLY A 186 23.07 -5.15 10.77
N ASN A 187 22.29 -5.08 9.70
CA ASN A 187 22.79 -4.94 8.33
C ASN A 187 22.67 -3.52 7.74
N LEU A 188 22.03 -2.57 8.42
CA LEU A 188 21.91 -1.19 7.93
C LEU A 188 23.02 -0.32 8.52
N MET A 189 23.67 0.49 7.68
CA MET A 189 24.65 1.47 8.16
C MET A 189 23.93 2.57 8.94
N PRO A 190 24.61 3.22 9.91
CA PRO A 190 24.06 4.36 10.65
C PRO A 190 23.38 5.42 9.79
N ASP A 191 23.99 5.77 8.65
CA ASP A 191 23.45 6.77 7.73
C ASP A 191 22.14 6.32 7.05
N ASP A 192 22.01 5.03 6.72
CA ASP A 192 20.77 4.47 6.18
C ASP A 192 19.65 4.57 7.23
N ILE A 193 19.98 4.30 8.49
CA ILE A 193 19.04 4.36 9.61
C ILE A 193 18.56 5.81 9.82
N LEU A 194 19.49 6.78 9.87
CA LEU A 194 19.16 8.20 10.02
C LEU A 194 18.31 8.72 8.84
N PHE A 195 18.61 8.26 7.62
CA PHE A 195 17.83 8.62 6.45
C PHE A 195 16.40 8.05 6.49
N VAL A 196 16.23 6.79 6.90
CA VAL A 196 14.89 6.20 7.09
C VAL A 196 14.12 6.93 8.18
N CYS A 197 14.78 7.30 9.28
CA CYS A 197 14.23 8.16 10.33
C CYS A 197 13.68 9.48 9.77
N ASP A 198 14.47 10.25 9.04
CA ASP A 198 14.04 11.52 8.42
C ASP A 198 12.85 11.30 7.46
N SER A 199 12.91 10.25 6.65
CA SER A 199 11.84 9.90 5.70
C SER A 199 10.52 9.55 6.40
N ILE A 200 10.59 8.82 7.51
CA ILE A 200 9.42 8.49 8.36
C ILE A 200 8.81 9.76 8.97
N LEU A 201 9.65 10.68 9.48
CA LEU A 201 9.18 11.95 10.05
C LEU A 201 8.47 12.79 8.99
N ARG A 202 9.07 12.93 7.81
CA ARG A 202 8.49 13.70 6.69
C ARG A 202 7.16 13.11 6.22
N SER A 203 7.07 11.80 6.09
CA SER A 203 5.83 11.10 5.67
C SER A 203 4.72 11.32 6.69
N ALA A 204 4.97 11.03 7.96
CA ALA A 204 3.94 11.14 8.98
C ALA A 204 3.55 12.61 9.28
N PHE A 205 4.48 13.57 9.13
CA PHE A 205 4.16 14.99 9.19
C PHE A 205 3.23 15.41 8.04
N ARG A 206 3.49 14.96 6.80
CA ARG A 206 2.62 15.24 5.66
C ARG A 206 1.21 14.66 5.83
N ASP A 207 1.09 13.42 6.32
CA ASP A 207 -0.21 12.80 6.60
C ASP A 207 -1.01 13.54 7.67
N SER A 208 -0.30 14.12 8.64
CA SER A 208 -0.90 14.97 9.66
C SER A 208 -1.45 16.29 9.07
N LEU A 209 -0.80 16.84 8.04
CA LEU A 209 -1.18 18.09 7.36
C LEU A 209 -2.30 17.91 6.33
N GLY A 210 -2.28 16.84 5.52
CA GLY A 210 -3.29 16.59 4.47
C GLY A 210 -4.72 16.42 5.02
N ASN A 211 -4.84 16.19 6.32
CA ASN A 211 -6.11 16.03 7.02
C ASN A 211 -6.65 17.33 7.65
N VAL A 212 -5.98 18.48 7.49
CA VAL A 212 -6.36 19.74 8.15
C VAL A 212 -7.17 20.63 7.21
N ALA A 213 -8.45 20.82 7.53
CA ALA A 213 -9.26 21.92 7.01
C ALA A 213 -9.89 22.67 8.18
N GLY A 214 -9.72 24.00 8.21
CA GLY A 214 -10.35 24.91 9.17
C GLY A 214 -9.60 25.02 10.51
N ASP A 215 -9.17 26.22 10.85
CA ASP A 215 -8.49 26.54 12.11
C ASP A 215 -9.55 26.90 13.19
N ASN A 216 -9.69 26.05 14.21
CA ASN A 216 -10.52 26.30 15.40
C ASN A 216 -10.03 25.45 16.59
N LYS A 217 -10.58 25.64 17.81
CA LYS A 217 -10.15 24.93 19.04
C LYS A 217 -10.10 23.39 18.92
N ASP A 218 -10.90 22.79 18.04
CA ASP A 218 -10.85 21.35 17.73
C ASP A 218 -9.59 20.94 16.96
N SER A 219 -9.00 21.86 16.19
CA SER A 219 -7.74 21.66 15.47
C SER A 219 -6.59 21.41 16.45
N ARG A 220 -6.51 22.11 17.59
CA ARG A 220 -5.50 21.83 18.65
C ARG A 220 -5.62 20.43 19.24
N LYS A 221 -6.82 20.01 19.65
CA LYS A 221 -7.03 18.63 20.16
C LYS A 221 -6.73 17.57 19.10
N ARG A 222 -6.97 17.89 17.82
CA ARG A 222 -6.64 17.03 16.69
C ARG A 222 -5.14 16.98 16.42
N TYR A 223 -4.43 18.11 16.50
CA TYR A 223 -2.97 18.17 16.44
C TYR A 223 -2.35 17.38 17.58
N ASP A 224 -2.88 17.50 18.80
CA ASP A 224 -2.42 16.71 19.96
C ASP A 224 -2.66 15.21 19.76
N ARG A 225 -3.81 14.80 19.21
CA ARG A 225 -4.05 13.39 18.86
C ARG A 225 -3.13 12.90 17.74
N ASN A 226 -2.92 13.71 16.70
CA ASN A 226 -2.03 13.37 15.59
C ASN A 226 -0.58 13.30 16.05
N ALA A 227 -0.14 14.22 16.92
CA ALA A 227 1.16 14.21 17.57
C ALA A 227 1.32 13.00 18.50
N ASN A 228 0.31 12.67 19.29
CA ASN A 228 0.33 11.48 20.15
C ASN A 228 0.34 10.17 19.34
N LYS A 229 -0.41 10.12 18.21
CA LYS A 229 -0.40 8.98 17.29
C LYS A 229 0.93 8.89 16.53
N PHE A 230 1.51 10.02 16.14
CA PHE A 230 2.84 10.12 15.54
C PHE A 230 3.89 9.59 16.52
N ILE A 231 3.94 10.15 17.73
CA ILE A 231 4.84 9.70 18.80
C ILE A 231 4.62 8.22 19.08
N SER A 232 3.40 7.73 19.26
CA SER A 232 3.19 6.31 19.58
C SER A 232 3.61 5.36 18.45
N LEU A 233 3.44 5.77 17.18
CA LEU A 233 3.81 4.96 16.02
C LEU A 233 5.31 5.00 15.71
N THR A 234 5.99 6.10 16.01
CA THR A 234 7.40 6.29 15.61
C THR A 234 8.37 6.18 16.79
N TYR A 235 7.94 6.43 18.02
CA TYR A 235 8.81 6.40 19.21
C TYR A 235 9.52 5.06 19.43
N PRO A 236 8.87 3.88 19.28
CA PRO A 236 9.56 2.60 19.42
C PRO A 236 10.72 2.46 18.42
N PHE A 237 10.52 2.92 17.18
CA PHE A 237 11.55 2.95 16.15
C PHE A 237 12.70 3.89 16.53
N PHE A 238 12.41 5.14 16.90
CA PHE A 238 13.42 6.11 17.30
C PHE A 238 14.18 5.70 18.56
N ALA A 239 13.54 5.06 19.53
CA ALA A 239 14.18 4.54 20.74
C ALA A 239 15.19 3.43 20.41
N ALA A 240 14.81 2.48 19.56
CA ALA A 240 15.72 1.41 19.14
C ALA A 240 16.88 1.91 18.28
N VAL A 241 16.63 2.87 17.39
CA VAL A 241 17.67 3.54 16.59
C VAL A 241 18.64 4.30 17.50
N SER A 242 18.12 5.08 18.43
CA SER A 242 18.95 5.82 19.39
C SER A 242 19.81 4.88 20.22
N ALA A 243 19.26 3.77 20.71
CA ALA A 243 20.01 2.74 21.41
C ALA A 243 21.11 2.10 20.53
N LYS A 244 20.82 1.84 19.25
CA LYS A 244 21.79 1.25 18.30
C LYS A 244 22.92 2.20 17.93
N LEU A 245 22.61 3.48 17.76
CA LEU A 245 23.56 4.53 17.41
C LEU A 245 24.29 5.11 18.64
N GLY A 246 23.96 4.64 19.85
CA GLY A 246 24.49 5.22 21.09
C GLY A 246 24.06 6.66 21.32
N LEU A 247 22.95 7.09 20.69
CA LEU A 247 22.42 8.44 20.81
C LEU A 247 21.45 8.52 22.00
N PRO A 248 21.42 9.64 22.73
CA PRO A 248 20.44 9.84 23.78
C PRO A 248 19.03 9.88 23.19
N ILE A 249 18.12 9.09 23.76
CA ILE A 249 16.70 9.12 23.40
C ILE A 249 16.13 10.48 23.81
N PHE A 250 15.23 11.05 23.00
CA PHE A 250 14.49 12.27 23.35
C PHE A 250 13.97 12.22 24.79
N GLY A 251 14.47 13.10 25.65
CA GLY A 251 14.09 13.19 27.07
C GLY A 251 15.03 12.51 28.06
N ALA A 252 16.06 11.77 27.61
CA ALA A 252 17.15 11.37 28.48
C ALA A 252 18.01 12.61 28.79
N LYS A 253 18.04 13.04 30.05
CA LYS A 253 19.02 14.03 30.50
C LYS A 253 20.42 13.48 30.18
N LEU A 254 21.18 14.23 29.38
CA LEU A 254 22.63 14.09 29.31
C LEU A 254 23.16 14.26 30.74
N VAL A 255 23.59 13.16 31.34
CA VAL A 255 24.49 13.22 32.50
C VAL A 255 25.87 13.48 31.90
N LEU A 256 26.29 14.74 31.95
CA LEU A 256 27.69 15.13 31.80
C LEU A 256 28.50 14.61 33.00
#